data_AF-A0A850LPG3-F1
#
_entry.id   AF-A0A850LPG3-F1
#
_cell.length_a   1.000
_cell.length_b   1.000
_cell.length_c   1.000
_cell.angle_alpha   90.00
_cell.angle_beta   90.00
_cell.angle_gamma   90.00
#
_symmetry.space_group_name_H-M   'P 1'
#
loop_
_entity.id
_entity.type
_entity.pdbx_description
1 polymer ?
#
loop_
_entity_poly.entity_id
_entity_poly.type
_entity_poly.pdbx_seq_one_letter_code
_entity_poly.pdbx_strand_id
1 'polypeptide(L)'
;MVKEDDKVLIQFIYKDNTKKSLLIPPDRAKELEILAITGVPRRITKAIIRIGKKLLDRKGEVNNNDVLSPSRSGDLYNALNFLIKEKIIEKNKERKKIKVINFDKLNSLLSELKDLVREK
;
A
#
# COMPACT_ATOMS: atom_id res chain seq x y z
N MET A 1 18.29 -16.83 17.59
CA MET A 1 18.64 -17.69 16.43
C MET A 1 17.37 -18.01 15.66
N VAL A 2 17.20 -17.44 14.48
CA VAL A 2 16.19 -17.87 13.50
C VAL A 2 16.86 -18.99 12.69
N LYS A 3 16.25 -20.17 12.60
CA LYS A 3 16.83 -21.31 11.87
C LYS A 3 16.99 -20.96 10.39
N GLU A 4 18.14 -21.29 9.81
CA GLU A 4 18.52 -20.96 8.41
C GLU A 4 17.67 -21.66 7.33
N ASP A 5 16.70 -22.51 7.72
CA ASP A 5 16.00 -23.43 6.80
C ASP A 5 14.52 -23.12 6.54
N ASP A 6 13.93 -22.09 7.13
CA ASP A 6 12.55 -21.74 6.81
C ASP A 6 12.49 -21.14 5.40
N LYS A 7 12.03 -21.90 4.39
CA LYS A 7 11.81 -21.41 3.03
C LYS A 7 10.33 -21.25 2.75
N VAL A 8 9.96 -20.15 2.10
CA VAL A 8 8.59 -19.86 1.66
C VAL A 8 8.45 -20.27 0.19
N LEU A 9 7.41 -21.04 -0.11
CA LEU A 9 7.06 -21.42 -1.48
C LEU A 9 6.11 -20.37 -2.08
N ILE A 10 6.53 -19.75 -3.17
CA ILE A 10 5.67 -18.91 -4.02
C ILE A 10 5.25 -19.73 -5.24
N GLN A 11 3.95 -19.80 -5.49
CA GLN A 11 3.38 -20.46 -6.67
C GLN A 11 2.69 -19.43 -7.58
N PHE A 12 3.17 -19.32 -8.81
CA PHE A 12 2.58 -18.53 -9.87
C PHE A 12 1.59 -19.41 -10.65
N ILE A 13 0.34 -18.94 -10.79
CA ILE A 13 -0.71 -19.62 -11.54
C ILE A 13 -1.13 -18.69 -12.68
N TYR A 14 -0.91 -19.12 -13.92
CA TYR A 14 -1.23 -18.34 -15.11
C TYR A 14 -2.64 -18.68 -15.63
N LYS A 15 -3.21 -17.84 -16.50
CA LYS A 15 -4.59 -17.98 -17.00
C LYS A 15 -4.85 -19.27 -17.79
N ASP A 16 -3.80 -19.85 -18.33
CA ASP A 16 -3.79 -21.14 -19.04
C ASP A 16 -3.60 -22.35 -18.09
N ASN A 17 -3.73 -22.12 -16.77
CA ASN A 17 -3.49 -23.09 -15.71
C ASN A 17 -2.05 -23.61 -15.60
N THR A 18 -1.08 -23.01 -16.31
CA THR A 18 0.33 -23.32 -16.07
C THR A 18 0.75 -22.85 -14.68
N LYS A 19 1.65 -23.61 -14.05
CA LYS A 19 2.11 -23.38 -12.68
C LYS A 19 3.63 -23.27 -12.66
N LYS A 20 4.16 -22.25 -12.00
CA LYS A 20 5.60 -22.11 -11.74
C LYS A 20 5.81 -21.90 -10.25
N SER A 21 6.80 -22.58 -9.67
CA SER A 21 7.08 -22.53 -8.24
C SER A 21 8.48 -21.99 -7.98
N LEU A 22 8.61 -21.16 -6.94
CA LEU A 22 9.88 -20.59 -6.49
C LEU A 22 9.98 -20.69 -4.96
N LEU A 23 11.08 -21.26 -4.45
CA LEU A 23 11.39 -21.27 -3.03
C LEU A 23 12.29 -20.08 -2.71
N ILE A 24 11.88 -19.27 -1.75
CA ILE A 24 12.64 -18.10 -1.32
C ILE A 24 12.81 -18.05 0.21
N PRO A 25 13.87 -17.42 0.71
CA PRO A 25 14.02 -17.11 2.13
C PRO A 25 12.91 -16.17 2.68
N PRO A 26 12.59 -16.19 3.99
CA PRO A 26 11.45 -15.47 4.56
C PRO A 26 11.63 -13.96 4.61
N ASP A 27 12.87 -13.48 4.72
CA ASP A 27 13.26 -12.07 4.60
C ASP A 27 12.95 -11.54 3.20
N ARG A 28 13.34 -12.27 2.15
CA ARG A 28 12.98 -11.94 0.76
C ARG A 28 11.48 -12.06 0.51
N ALA A 29 10.79 -12.99 1.16
CA ALA A 29 9.33 -13.12 1.07
C ALA A 29 8.60 -11.93 1.71
N LYS A 30 9.14 -11.38 2.81
CA LYS A 30 8.64 -10.16 3.45
C LYS A 30 8.88 -8.93 2.60
N GLU A 31 10.02 -8.85 1.92
CA GLU A 31 10.29 -7.78 0.93
C GLU A 31 9.39 -7.88 -0.31
N LEU A 32 9.02 -9.11 -0.70
CA LEU A 32 8.08 -9.39 -1.78
C LEU A 32 6.61 -9.13 -1.42
N GLU A 33 6.34 -8.44 -0.31
CA GLU A 33 5.03 -8.03 0.21
C GLU A 33 3.97 -7.84 -0.91
N ILE A 34 3.31 -8.95 -1.25
CA ILE A 34 2.17 -9.09 -2.17
C ILE A 34 2.46 -8.66 -3.63
N LEU A 35 3.05 -9.56 -4.43
CA LEU A 35 2.93 -9.51 -5.91
C LEU A 35 2.53 -10.84 -6.55
N ALA A 36 1.73 -11.65 -5.86
CA ALA A 36 0.84 -12.60 -6.53
C ALA A 36 -0.52 -11.91 -6.71
N ILE A 37 -0.59 -10.93 -7.62
CA ILE A 37 -1.85 -10.27 -7.94
C ILE A 37 -2.10 -10.43 -9.43
N THR A 38 -2.99 -11.34 -9.77
CA THR A 38 -3.56 -11.51 -11.11
C THR A 38 -4.62 -10.43 -11.41
N GLY A 39 -4.47 -9.21 -10.84
CA GLY A 39 -5.40 -8.09 -10.93
C GLY A 39 -4.94 -6.84 -10.17
N VAL A 40 -5.72 -5.75 -10.19
CA VAL A 40 -5.41 -4.54 -9.40
C VAL A 40 -5.49 -4.88 -7.90
N PRO A 41 -4.51 -4.50 -7.05
CA PRO A 41 -4.57 -4.74 -5.60
C PRO A 41 -5.65 -3.89 -4.93
N ARG A 42 -6.92 -4.29 -5.08
CA ARG A 42 -8.09 -3.51 -4.63
C ARG A 42 -8.00 -3.07 -3.17
N ARG A 43 -7.39 -3.88 -2.30
CA ARG A 43 -7.18 -3.54 -0.89
C ARG A 43 -6.25 -2.33 -0.70
N ILE A 44 -5.07 -2.34 -1.32
CA ILE A 44 -4.12 -1.22 -1.22
C ILE A 44 -4.68 0.01 -1.93
N THR A 45 -5.32 -0.16 -3.09
CA THR A 45 -5.90 0.95 -3.86
C THR A 45 -7.00 1.64 -3.06
N LYS A 46 -7.91 0.87 -2.43
CA LYS A 46 -8.93 1.43 -1.53
C LYS A 46 -8.32 2.11 -0.31
N ALA A 47 -7.23 1.58 0.24
CA ALA A 47 -6.50 2.21 1.34
C ALA A 47 -5.90 3.56 0.93
N ILE A 48 -5.23 3.64 -0.21
CA ILE A 48 -4.68 4.89 -0.76
C ILE A 48 -5.81 5.91 -0.99
N ILE A 49 -6.92 5.50 -1.62
CA ILE A 49 -8.07 6.39 -1.85
C ILE A 49 -8.63 6.93 -0.54
N ARG A 50 -8.80 6.06 0.46
CA ARG A 50 -9.31 6.45 1.78
C ARG A 50 -8.40 7.46 2.46
N ILE A 51 -7.09 7.22 2.46
CA ILE A 51 -6.10 8.11 3.07
C ILE A 51 -6.09 9.45 2.35
N GLY A 52 -6.01 9.43 1.02
CA GLY A 52 -5.96 10.64 0.21
C GLY A 52 -7.21 11.52 0.37
N LYS A 53 -8.41 10.93 0.36
CA LYS A 53 -9.65 11.68 0.65
C LYS A 53 -9.61 12.32 2.03
N LYS A 54 -9.21 11.56 3.06
CA LYS A 54 -9.13 12.06 4.43
C LYS A 54 -8.15 13.22 4.58
N LEU A 55 -7.04 13.19 3.84
CA LEU A 55 -6.07 14.29 3.79
C LEU A 55 -6.68 15.53 3.11
N LEU A 56 -7.38 15.36 1.98
CA LEU A 56 -8.04 16.46 1.28
C LEU A 56 -9.14 17.11 2.14
N ASP A 57 -9.99 16.31 2.79
CA ASP A 57 -11.07 16.79 3.67
C ASP A 57 -10.54 17.61 4.85
N ARG A 58 -9.30 17.34 5.28
CA ARG A 58 -8.63 17.98 6.42
C ARG A 58 -7.61 19.03 5.98
N LYS A 59 -7.77 19.61 4.79
CA LYS A 59 -6.91 20.67 4.25
C LYS A 59 -5.42 20.28 4.19
N GLY A 60 -5.15 18.99 4.00
CA GLY A 60 -3.81 18.45 3.80
C GLY A 60 -3.02 18.16 5.07
N GLU A 61 -3.60 18.21 6.27
CA GLU A 61 -2.91 17.80 7.50
C GLU A 61 -3.80 16.97 8.43
N VAL A 62 -3.30 15.81 8.87
CA VAL A 62 -4.03 14.89 9.77
C VAL A 62 -3.11 14.28 10.81
N ASN A 63 -3.68 13.85 11.94
CA ASN A 63 -2.93 13.02 12.88
C ASN A 63 -2.76 11.61 12.30
N ASN A 64 -1.59 11.02 12.50
CA ASN A 64 -1.28 9.65 12.11
C ASN A 64 -2.28 8.65 12.70
N ASN A 65 -2.77 8.90 13.92
CA ASN A 65 -3.77 8.06 14.56
C ASN A 65 -5.13 8.13 13.87
N ASP A 66 -5.49 9.27 13.27
CA ASP A 66 -6.74 9.40 12.52
C ASP A 66 -6.71 8.55 11.26
N VAL A 67 -5.53 8.39 10.66
CA VAL A 67 -5.37 7.59 9.45
C VAL A 67 -5.29 6.09 9.76
N LEU A 68 -4.61 5.74 10.85
CA LEU A 68 -4.33 4.34 11.23
C LEU A 68 -5.38 3.71 12.16
N SER A 69 -6.34 4.47 12.71
CA SER A 69 -7.43 3.93 13.55
C SER A 69 -8.75 3.86 12.78
N PRO A 70 -9.57 2.79 12.95
CA PRO A 70 -9.44 1.69 13.93
C PRO A 70 -8.63 0.47 13.44
N SER A 71 -8.09 0.49 12.22
CA SER A 71 -7.44 -0.68 11.62
C SER A 71 -5.94 -0.44 11.45
N ARG A 72 -5.11 -1.08 12.27
CA ARG A 72 -3.66 -1.18 12.04
C ARG A 72 -3.34 -2.16 10.90
N SER A 73 -4.04 -2.04 9.78
CA SER A 73 -3.82 -2.92 8.62
C SER A 73 -2.50 -2.60 7.94
N GLY A 74 -1.76 -3.64 7.53
CA GLY A 74 -0.57 -3.51 6.69
C GLY A 74 -0.85 -2.69 5.43
N ASP A 75 -2.06 -2.77 4.87
CA ASP A 75 -2.51 -1.98 3.73
C ASP A 75 -2.42 -0.46 3.99
N LEU A 76 -2.82 0.02 5.17
CA LEU A 76 -2.72 1.46 5.49
C LEU A 76 -1.28 1.91 5.66
N TYR A 77 -0.42 1.06 6.24
CA TYR A 77 1.01 1.33 6.33
C TYR A 77 1.66 1.39 4.94
N ASN A 78 1.34 0.43 4.08
CA ASN A 78 1.89 0.36 2.73
C ASN A 78 1.39 1.49 1.85
N ALA A 79 0.13 1.89 2.00
CA ALA A 79 -0.42 3.06 1.32
C ALA A 79 0.27 4.37 1.77
N LEU A 80 0.53 4.54 3.07
CA LEU A 80 1.31 5.68 3.56
C LEU A 80 2.74 5.68 3.04
N ASN A 81 3.41 4.52 3.08
CA ASN A 81 4.77 4.38 2.56
C ASN A 81 4.83 4.69 1.06
N PHE A 82 3.85 4.23 0.29
CA PHE A 82 3.71 4.56 -1.13
C PHE A 82 3.59 6.07 -1.34
N LEU A 83 2.65 6.74 -0.65
CA LEU A 83 2.45 8.19 -0.79
C LEU A 83 3.68 9.01 -0.36
N ILE A 84 4.45 8.53 0.62
CA ILE A 84 5.73 9.14 1.04
C ILE A 84 6.79 8.96 -0.05
N LYS A 85 6.96 7.75 -0.58
CA LYS A 85 7.91 7.45 -1.67
C LYS A 85 7.61 8.29 -2.92
N GLU A 86 6.34 8.48 -3.22
CA GLU A 86 5.87 9.32 -4.33
C GLU A 86 6.00 10.83 -4.08
N LYS A 87 6.52 11.25 -2.92
CA LYS A 87 6.64 12.66 -2.51
C LYS A 87 5.30 13.42 -2.56
N ILE A 88 4.21 12.72 -2.24
CA ILE A 88 2.86 13.31 -2.17
C ILE A 88 2.59 13.80 -0.75
N ILE A 89 3.04 13.04 0.24
CA ILE A 89 2.91 13.36 1.66
C ILE A 89 4.27 13.31 2.37
N GLU A 90 4.34 14.00 3.50
CA GLU A 90 5.41 13.91 4.47
C GLU A 90 4.84 13.50 5.84
N LYS A 91 5.62 12.71 6.57
CA LYS A 91 5.25 12.27 7.93
C LYS A 91 6.21 12.87 8.95
N ASN A 92 5.69 13.72 9.82
CA ASN A 92 6.41 14.17 11.00
C ASN A 92 6.21 13.14 12.13
N LYS A 93 7.27 12.37 12.43
CA LYS A 93 7.25 11.31 13.44
C LYS A 93 7.06 11.84 14.85
N GLU A 94 7.69 12.96 15.19
CA GLU A 94 7.65 13.57 16.52
C GLU A 94 6.24 14.07 16.86
N ARG A 95 5.62 14.78 15.92
CA ARG A 95 4.28 15.36 16.11
C ARG A 95 3.16 14.37 15.77
N LYS A 96 3.49 13.17 15.30
CA LYS A 96 2.54 12.16 14.78
C LYS A 96 1.60 12.77 13.74
N LYS A 97 2.11 13.60 12.84
CA LYS A 97 1.33 14.29 11.80
C LYS A 97 1.71 13.81 10.41
N ILE A 98 0.73 13.79 9.53
CA ILE A 98 0.90 13.55 8.09
C ILE A 98 0.44 14.80 7.38
N LYS A 99 1.28 15.34 6.49
CA LYS A 99 1.01 16.54 5.72
C LYS A 99 1.12 16.24 4.22
N VAL A 100 0.22 16.79 3.42
CA VAL A 100 0.32 16.79 1.96
C VAL A 100 1.33 17.84 1.54
N ILE A 101 2.32 17.43 0.74
CA ILE A 101 3.35 18.31 0.18
C ILE A 101 3.14 18.54 -1.32
N ASN A 102 2.32 17.72 -1.99
CA ASN A 102 1.94 17.91 -3.39
C ASN A 102 0.45 17.57 -3.60
N PHE A 103 -0.40 18.60 -3.63
CA PHE A 103 -1.86 18.44 -3.76
C PHE A 103 -2.28 18.01 -5.17
N ASP A 104 -1.63 18.54 -6.21
CA ASP A 104 -1.98 18.22 -7.60
C ASP A 104 -1.70 16.75 -7.91
N LYS A 105 -0.54 16.26 -7.48
CA LYS A 105 -0.17 14.85 -7.62
C LYS A 105 -1.10 13.93 -6.82
N LEU A 106 -1.53 14.35 -5.62
CA LEU A 106 -2.53 13.62 -4.85
C LEU A 106 -3.86 13.53 -5.59
N ASN A 107 -4.35 14.64 -6.15
CA ASN A 107 -5.61 14.69 -6.87
C ASN A 107 -5.58 13.84 -8.16
N SER A 108 -4.51 13.92 -8.95
CA SER A 108 -4.33 13.09 -10.16
C SER A 108 -4.38 11.61 -9.83
N LEU A 109 -3.56 11.18 -8.86
CA LEU A 109 -3.51 9.80 -8.39
C LEU A 109 -4.89 9.31 -7.91
N LEU A 110 -5.61 10.12 -7.14
CA LEU A 110 -6.94 9.74 -6.66
C LEU A 110 -7.98 9.62 -7.76
N SER A 111 -7.84 10.38 -8.86
CA SER A 111 -8.70 10.23 -10.03
C SER A 111 -8.42 8.90 -10.73
N GLU A 112 -7.16 8.66 -11.09
CA GLU A 112 -6.72 7.43 -11.76
C GLU A 112 -7.12 6.17 -10.99
N LEU A 113 -6.91 6.17 -9.67
CA LEU A 113 -7.26 5.04 -8.81
C LEU A 113 -8.78 4.84 -8.66
N LYS A 114 -9.60 5.88 -8.75
CA LYS A 114 -11.07 5.74 -8.70
C LYS A 114 -11.58 5.03 -9.94
N ASP A 115 -11.04 5.35 -11.11
CA ASP A 115 -11.46 4.76 -12.38
C ASP A 115 -11.11 3.26 -12.40
N LEU A 116 -9.89 2.91 -11.97
CA LEU A 116 -9.43 1.52 -11.83
C LEU A 116 -10.29 0.66 -10.88
N VAL A 117 -10.92 1.28 -9.86
CA VAL A 117 -11.79 0.57 -8.92
C VAL A 117 -13.24 0.52 -9.41
N ARG A 118 -13.66 1.44 -10.29
CA ARG A 118 -15.03 1.51 -10.86
C ARG A 118 -15.25 0.56 -12.03
N GLU A 119 -14.23 0.21 -12.81
CA GLU A 119 -14.37 -0.58 -14.05
C GLU A 119 -14.84 -2.04 -13.88
N LYS A 120 -15.15 -2.54 -12.67
CA LYS A 120 -15.66 -3.91 -12.44
C LYS A 120 -16.47 -4.06 -11.15
#